data_AF-A0A4Q4B7U3-F1
#
_entry.id   AF-A0A4Q4B7U3-F1
#
_cell.length_a   1.000
_cell.length_b   1.000
_cell.length_c   1.000
_cell.angle_alpha   90.00
_cell.angle_beta   90.00
_cell.angle_gamma   90.00
#
_symmetry.space_group_name_H-M   'P 1'
#
loop_
_entity.id
_entity.type
_entity.pdbx_description
1 polymer ?
#
loop_
_entity_poly.entity_id
_entity_poly.type
_entity_poly.pdbx_seq_one_letter_code
_entity_poly.pdbx_strand_id
1 'polypeptide(L)' 'MKSKTFLFTTLLIGMLAGFSAIKVDVCHNVNNNPHTINIALPAAVAHLIQHEGDSLGTCEDAQNDDEIPTR' A
#
# COMPACT_ATOMS: atom_id res chain seq x y z
N MET A 1 1.83 7.19 38.67
CA MET A 1 1.12 6.75 37.43
C MET A 1 1.59 7.43 36.14
N LYS A 2 2.59 8.35 36.15
CA LYS A 2 2.97 9.18 34.98
C LYS A 2 3.98 8.55 33.99
N SER A 3 4.58 7.41 34.33
CA SER A 3 5.62 6.77 33.51
C SER A 3 5.06 5.89 32.38
N LYS A 4 3.87 5.30 32.56
CA LYS A 4 3.29 4.39 31.56
C LYS A 4 2.93 5.13 30.27
N THR A 5 2.38 6.34 30.37
CA THR A 5 1.96 7.15 29.22
C THR A 5 3.13 7.48 28.30
N PHE A 6 4.30 7.79 28.86
CA PHE A 6 5.50 8.15 28.10
C PHE A 6 6.07 6.95 27.32
N LEU A 7 5.99 5.74 27.90
CA LEU A 7 6.45 4.50 27.28
C LEU A 7 5.54 4.07 26.11
N PHE A 8 4.22 4.29 26.24
CA PHE A 8 3.28 3.99 25.16
C PHE A 8 3.42 4.95 23.98
N THR A 9 3.66 6.25 24.22
CA THR A 9 3.84 7.22 23.13
C THR A 9 5.09 6.95 22.30
N THR A 10 6.22 6.56 22.91
CA THR A 10 7.44 6.26 22.16
C THR A 10 7.32 4.94 21.38
N LEU A 11 6.64 3.94 21.95
CA LEU A 11 6.36 2.68 21.27
C LEU A 11 5.48 2.88 20.03
N LEU A 12 4.46 3.74 20.11
CA LEU A 12 3.56 4.02 18.99
C LEU A 12 4.30 4.69 17.81
N ILE A 13 5.17 5.65 18.12
CA ILE A 13 5.97 6.38 17.11
C ILE A 13 6.97 5.42 16.44
N GLY A 14 7.65 4.58 17.24
CA GLY A 14 8.58 3.58 16.71
C GLY A 14 7.88 2.56 15.81
N MET A 15 6.66 2.15 16.16
CA MET A 15 5.87 1.21 15.35
C MET A 15 5.43 1.82 14.01
N LEU A 16 4.99 3.08 13.98
CA LEU A 16 4.63 3.78 12.73
C LEU A 16 5.83 3.92 11.77
N ALA A 17 7.01 4.24 12.30
CA ALA A 17 8.22 4.35 11.50
C ALA A 17 8.70 2.98 10.94
N GLY A 18 8.38 1.87 11.60
CA GLY A 18 8.68 0.53 11.09
C GLY A 18 7.84 0.16 9.87
N PHE A 19 6.56 0.54 9.84
CA PHE A 19 5.66 0.19 8.72
C PHE A 19 5.95 0.93 7.42
N SER A 20 6.55 2.13 7.48
CA SER A 20 6.93 2.87 6.28
C SER A 20 8.12 2.26 5.52
N ALA A 21 8.84 1.30 6.12
CA ALA A 21 9.89 0.54 5.44
C ALA A 21 9.34 -0.53 4.49
N ILE A 22 8.09 -0.98 4.69
CA ILE A 22 7.44 -1.96 3.82
C ILE A 22 6.87 -1.21 2.61
N LYS A 23 7.30 -1.60 1.41
CA LYS A 23 6.82 -1.05 0.15
C LYS A 23 5.97 -2.09 -0.59
N VAL A 24 4.98 -1.60 -1.33
CA VAL A 24 4.09 -2.41 -2.16
C VAL A 24 3.95 -1.76 -3.53
N ASP A 25 3.63 -2.58 -4.51
CA ASP A 25 3.30 -2.13 -5.86
C ASP A 25 1.80 -1.81 -5.96
N VAL A 26 1.51 -0.73 -6.68
CA VAL A 26 0.16 -0.26 -6.98
C VAL A 26 0.10 0.02 -8.47
N CYS A 27 -0.90 -0.51 -9.18
CA CYS A 27 -1.22 -0.08 -10.52
C CYS A 27 -1.95 1.25 -10.40
N HIS A 28 -1.27 2.34 -10.77
CA HIS A 28 -1.81 3.68 -10.76
C HIS A 28 -2.39 4.00 -12.14
N ASN A 29 -3.69 4.28 -12.19
CA ASN A 29 -4.38 4.62 -13.44
C ASN A 29 -5.03 6.00 -13.33
N VAL A 30 -4.20 7.01 -13.58
CA VAL A 30 -4.65 8.39 -13.69
C VAL A 30 -4.75 8.80 -15.16
N ASN A 31 -5.82 9.48 -15.53
CA ASN A 31 -6.05 9.96 -16.90
C ASN A 31 -5.90 8.87 -17.98
N ASN A 32 -6.33 7.64 -17.67
CA ASN A 32 -6.28 6.50 -18.59
C ASN A 32 -4.85 6.08 -19.00
N ASN A 33 -3.87 6.33 -18.13
CA ASN A 33 -2.46 6.00 -18.31
C ASN A 33 -1.97 5.06 -17.18
N PRO A 34 -2.17 3.73 -17.32
CA PRO A 34 -1.78 2.77 -16.30
C PRO A 34 -0.27 2.65 -16.20
N HIS A 35 0.26 2.74 -14.99
CA HIS A 35 1.67 2.51 -14.68
C HIS A 35 1.84 2.04 -13.23
N THR A 36 2.84 1.21 -12.97
CA THR A 36 3.11 0.72 -11.62
C THR A 36 3.94 1.70 -10.83
N ILE A 37 3.52 1.97 -9.59
CA ILE A 37 4.26 2.76 -8.61
C ILE A 37 4.60 1.90 -7.40
N ASN A 38 5.76 2.16 -6.78
CA ASN A 38 6.23 1.44 -5.60
C ASN A 38 6.28 2.37 -4.38
N ILE A 39 5.27 2.27 -3.52
CA ILE A 39 5.03 3.19 -2.40
C ILE A 39 4.96 2.47 -1.05
N ALA A 40 5.17 3.18 0.05
CA ALA A 40 5.08 2.60 1.38
C ALA A 40 3.66 2.08 1.67
N LEU A 41 3.54 0.96 2.38
CA LEU A 41 2.25 0.33 2.66
C LEU A 41 1.22 1.29 3.29
N PRO A 42 1.55 2.14 4.28
CA PRO A 42 0.59 3.12 4.80
C PRO A 42 0.14 4.14 3.75
N ALA A 43 1.04 4.50 2.82
CA ALA A 43 0.71 5.40 1.72
C ALA A 43 -0.18 4.71 0.69
N ALA A 44 0.04 3.43 0.37
CA ALA A 44 -0.81 2.66 -0.53
C ALA A 44 -2.26 2.60 -0.04
N VAL A 45 -2.47 2.40 1.26
CA VAL A 45 -3.83 2.42 1.85
C VAL A 45 -4.51 3.77 1.60
N ALA A 46 -3.83 4.88 1.88
CA ALA A 46 -4.39 6.20 1.65
C ALA A 46 -4.60 6.51 0.15
N HIS A 47 -3.70 6.04 -0.70
CA HIS A 47 -3.70 6.25 -2.15
C HIS A 47 -4.91 5.56 -2.80
N LEU A 48 -5.15 4.28 -2.48
CA LEU A 48 -6.29 3.50 -2.99
C LEU A 48 -7.64 4.04 -2.53
N ILE A 49 -7.72 4.65 -1.35
CA ILE A 49 -8.96 5.30 -0.86
C ILE A 49 -9.24 6.59 -1.65
N GLN A 50 -8.19 7.30 -2.08
CA GLN A 50 -8.31 8.60 -2.76
C GLN A 50 -8.43 8.48 -4.28
N HIS A 51 -7.96 7.37 -4.86
CA HIS A 51 -7.90 7.15 -6.30
C HIS A 51 -8.65 5.87 -6.68
N GLU A 52 -9.92 6.02 -7.09
CA GLU A 52 -10.80 4.90 -7.46
C GLU A 52 -10.31 4.07 -8.67
N GLY A 53 -9.37 4.61 -9.46
CA GLY A 53 -8.77 3.92 -10.61
C GLY A 53 -7.57 3.03 -10.26
N ASP A 54 -7.11 3.07 -9.01
CA ASP A 54 -5.89 2.39 -8.60
C ASP A 54 -6.16 1.03 -7.96
N SER A 55 -5.25 0.08 -8.15
CA SER A 55 -5.34 -1.27 -7.57
C SER A 55 -4.01 -1.73 -6.97
N LEU A 56 -4.08 -2.65 -6.00
CA LEU A 56 -2.88 -3.30 -5.46
C LEU A 56 -2.29 -4.27 -6.50
N GLY A 57 -0.97 -4.30 -6.58
CA GLY A 57 -0.23 -5.13 -7.53
C GLY A 57 0.37 -4.33 -8.68
N THR A 58 1.02 -5.03 -9.61
CA THR A 58 1.50 -4.45 -10.87
C THR A 58 0.35 -4.27 -11.86
N CYS A 59 0.54 -3.47 -12.90
CA CYS A 59 -0.48 -3.36 -13.96
C CYS A 59 -0.51 -4.62 -14.84
N GLU A 60 0.55 -5.42 -14.86
CA GLU A 60 0.58 -6.73 -15.51
C GLU A 60 -0.21 -7.79 -14.73
N ASP A 61 -0.26 -7.74 -13.40
CA ASP A 61 -1.00 -8.73 -12.60
C ASP A 61 -2.48 -8.78 -13.01
N ALA A 62 -3.11 -7.62 -13.24
CA ALA A 62 -4.51 -7.51 -13.69
C ALA A 62 -4.80 -8.15 -15.06
N GLN A 63 -3.78 -8.54 -15.84
CA GLN A 63 -3.94 -9.23 -17.11
C GLN A 63 -3.87 -10.76 -16.99
N ASN A 64 -3.38 -11.28 -15.86
CA ASN A 64 -3.15 -12.71 -15.65
C ASN A 64 -4.27 -13.40 -14.86
N ASP A 65 -5.23 -12.63 -14.34
CA ASP A 65 -6.36 -13.13 -13.54
C ASP A 65 -7.45 -13.83 -14.39
N ASP A 66 -7.44 -13.60 -15.71
CA ASP A 66 -8.37 -14.20 -16.68
C ASP A 66 -7.90 -15.57 -17.22
N GLU A 67 -6.67 -16.02 -16.90
CA GLU A 67 -6.20 -17.35 -17.28
C GLU A 67 -6.49 -18.36 -16.17
N ILE A 68 -7.73 -18.85 -16.11
CA ILE A 68 -7.97 -20.20 -15.57
C ILE A 68 -7.22 -21.17 -16.50
N PRO A 69 -6.21 -21.91 -16.04
CA PRO A 69 -5.58 -22.93 -16.87
C PRO A 69 -6.59 -24.06 -17.06
N THR A 70 -7.34 -24.03 -18.17
CA THR A 70 -8.14 -25.17 -18.62
C THR A 70 -7.17 -26.24 -19.12
N ARG A 71 -6.82 -27.17 -18.22
CA ARG A 71 -6.23 -28.45 -18.59
C ARG A 71 -7.32 -29.50 -18.72
#